data_AF-A0A6L6B983-F1
#
_entry.id   AF-A0A6L6B983-F1
#
_cell.length_a   1.000
_cell.length_b   1.000
_cell.length_c   1.000
_cell.angle_alpha   90.00
_cell.angle_beta   90.00
_cell.angle_gamma   90.00
#
_symmetry.space_group_name_H-M   'P 1'
#
loop_
_entity.id
_entity.type
_entity.pdbx_description
1 polymer ?
#
loop_
_entity_poly.entity_id
_entity_poly.type
_entity_poly.pdbx_seq_one_letter_code
_entity_poly.pdbx_strand_id
1 'polypeptide(L)'
;MSAVLVEDGPDKGAIWHFGEPVKEQRALEAGTGWADLSHTEIVAVSGVDRLKWLHDLTTQYLSELPVGQWIDAMILDPRGHVEYQFNLVDDGETTWLVLDPGYSATLIEYLTKMKFMLRVDVRDASQEYSVLRAPGAADSIGGPYALVPRAELEEMKALFNTTATQVGTWALDAIRVAAGRPRIGFDTDAKSIPNELGVLNGAVHMNKGCYRGQETVAKVFNLGNPPRRLV
;
A
#
# COMPACT_ATOMS: atom_id res chain seq x y z
N MET A 1 -8.94 13.57 -24.14
CA MET A 1 -8.45 12.28 -24.65
C MET A 1 -9.20 11.18 -23.91
N SER A 2 -9.53 10.06 -24.57
CA SER A 2 -10.23 8.94 -23.91
C SER A 2 -9.24 8.10 -23.09
N ALA A 3 -9.64 7.70 -21.89
CA ALA A 3 -8.87 6.77 -21.07
C ALA A 3 -8.76 5.40 -21.76
N VAL A 4 -7.56 4.82 -21.74
CA VAL A 4 -7.33 3.40 -22.04
C VAL A 4 -7.36 2.65 -20.71
N LEU A 5 -8.14 1.56 -20.64
CA LEU A 5 -8.31 0.78 -19.42
C LEU A 5 -7.46 -0.50 -19.48
N VAL A 6 -7.03 -0.97 -18.31
CA VAL A 6 -6.42 -2.30 -18.17
C VAL A 6 -7.49 -3.37 -18.43
N GLU A 7 -7.24 -4.26 -19.38
CA GLU A 7 -8.24 -5.24 -19.84
C GLU A 7 -8.27 -6.54 -19.03
N ASP A 8 -7.14 -6.91 -18.43
CA ASP A 8 -6.95 -8.17 -17.70
C ASP A 8 -5.93 -8.04 -16.55
N GLY A 9 -5.90 -9.04 -15.68
CA GLY A 9 -5.01 -9.10 -14.51
C GLY A 9 -5.57 -8.38 -13.28
N PRO A 10 -4.76 -8.24 -12.22
CA PRO A 10 -5.20 -7.67 -10.94
C PRO A 10 -5.79 -6.26 -11.07
N ASP A 11 -5.25 -5.42 -11.95
CA ASP A 11 -5.68 -4.02 -12.11
C ASP A 11 -6.78 -3.82 -13.15
N LYS A 12 -7.48 -4.88 -13.55
CA LYS A 12 -8.53 -4.80 -14.57
C LYS A 12 -9.54 -3.70 -14.26
N GLY A 13 -9.76 -2.81 -15.23
CA GLY A 13 -10.64 -1.65 -15.11
C GLY A 13 -9.96 -0.37 -14.62
N ALA A 14 -8.70 -0.43 -14.17
CA ALA A 14 -7.91 0.76 -13.88
C ALA A 14 -7.61 1.55 -15.16
N ILE A 15 -7.40 2.87 -15.02
CA ILE A 15 -6.95 3.71 -16.12
C ILE A 15 -5.47 3.42 -16.36
N TRP A 16 -5.14 2.86 -17.52
CA TRP A 16 -3.76 2.53 -17.88
C TRP A 16 -2.97 3.76 -18.33
N HIS A 17 -3.55 4.55 -19.25
CA HIS A 17 -3.01 5.83 -19.73
C HIS A 17 -4.07 6.62 -20.53
N PHE A 18 -3.78 7.87 -20.88
CA PHE A 18 -4.62 8.72 -21.73
C PHE A 18 -4.10 8.87 -23.16
N GLY A 19 -3.00 8.19 -23.49
CA GLY A 19 -2.43 8.14 -24.84
C GLY A 19 -1.21 9.03 -25.01
N GLU A 20 -0.76 9.71 -23.94
CA GLU A 20 0.48 10.49 -23.94
C GLU A 20 1.41 10.08 -22.77
N PRO A 21 1.90 8.83 -22.72
CA PRO A 21 2.58 8.29 -21.53
C PRO A 21 3.79 9.12 -21.07
N VAL A 22 4.55 9.70 -22.00
CA VAL A 22 5.71 10.55 -21.66
C VAL A 22 5.27 11.87 -21.00
N LYS A 23 4.15 12.46 -21.41
CA LYS A 23 3.62 13.66 -20.76
C LYS A 23 3.03 13.35 -19.40
N GLU A 24 2.32 12.23 -19.29
CA GLU A 24 1.79 11.72 -18.03
C GLU A 24 2.92 11.49 -17.01
N GLN A 25 4.00 10.81 -17.42
CA GLN A 25 5.20 10.60 -16.60
C GLN A 25 5.80 11.92 -16.11
N ARG A 26 6.02 12.89 -17.01
CA ARG A 26 6.59 14.19 -16.67
C ARG A 26 5.72 14.99 -15.71
N ALA A 27 4.40 14.93 -15.87
CA ALA A 27 3.47 15.59 -14.96
C ALA A 27 3.57 14.98 -13.56
N LEU A 28 3.65 13.66 -13.47
CA LEU A 28 3.79 12.95 -12.21
C LEU A 28 5.13 13.28 -11.50
N GLU A 29 6.24 13.28 -12.24
CA GLU A 29 7.58 13.67 -11.73
C GLU A 29 7.64 15.13 -11.28
N ALA A 30 6.99 16.04 -12.01
CA ALA A 30 6.90 17.45 -11.65
C ALA A 30 5.95 17.71 -10.46
N GLY A 31 5.26 16.68 -9.96
CA GLY A 31 4.28 16.78 -8.90
C GLY A 31 2.96 17.46 -9.32
N THR A 32 2.73 17.63 -10.61
CA THR A 32 1.49 18.20 -11.18
C THR A 32 0.60 17.13 -11.81
N GLY A 33 0.85 15.86 -11.52
CA GLY A 33 0.04 14.72 -11.92
C GLY A 33 -0.81 14.19 -10.77
N TRP A 34 -1.95 13.56 -11.05
CA TRP A 34 -2.74 12.80 -10.09
C TRP A 34 -3.30 11.54 -10.76
N ALA A 35 -3.60 10.49 -9.99
CA ALA A 35 -4.10 9.24 -10.56
C ALA A 35 -5.30 8.70 -9.80
N ASP A 36 -6.21 8.05 -10.52
CA ASP A 36 -7.35 7.34 -9.96
C ASP A 36 -6.93 5.91 -9.58
N LEU A 37 -6.94 5.61 -8.28
CA LEU A 37 -6.64 4.28 -7.74
C LEU A 37 -7.90 3.58 -7.21
N SER A 38 -9.10 3.94 -7.69
CA SER A 38 -10.38 3.37 -7.21
C SER A 38 -10.56 1.87 -7.42
N HIS A 39 -9.63 1.21 -8.13
CA HIS A 39 -9.57 -0.23 -8.31
C HIS A 39 -8.91 -0.95 -7.12
N THR A 40 -8.10 -0.27 -6.30
CA THR A 40 -7.47 -0.88 -5.11
C THR A 40 -8.52 -1.26 -4.08
N GLU A 41 -8.22 -2.28 -3.29
CA GLU A 41 -9.08 -2.73 -2.19
C GLU A 41 -8.72 -2.00 -0.88
N ILE A 42 -9.72 -1.80 -0.03
CA ILE A 42 -9.55 -1.11 1.25
C ILE A 42 -10.14 -1.96 2.37
N VAL A 43 -9.34 -2.25 3.38
CA VAL A 43 -9.77 -2.88 4.63
C VAL A 43 -9.74 -1.84 5.74
N ALA A 44 -10.86 -1.66 6.43
CA ALA A 44 -10.96 -0.80 7.59
C ALA A 44 -10.74 -1.60 8.87
N VAL A 45 -9.86 -1.11 9.74
CA VAL A 45 -9.62 -1.65 11.08
C VAL A 45 -9.93 -0.56 12.10
N SER A 46 -11.05 -0.67 12.80
CA SER A 46 -11.46 0.29 13.82
C SER A 46 -11.29 -0.28 15.23
N GLY A 47 -11.48 0.57 16.24
CA GLY A 47 -11.46 0.18 17.64
C GLY A 47 -10.21 0.63 18.39
N VAL A 48 -10.33 0.68 19.71
CA VAL A 48 -9.34 1.33 20.59
C VAL A 48 -8.01 0.59 20.67
N ASP A 49 -7.98 -0.71 20.35
CA ASP A 49 -6.76 -1.52 20.41
C ASP A 49 -6.07 -1.63 19.03
N ARG A 50 -6.60 -0.98 17.96
CA ARG A 50 -6.21 -1.21 16.55
C ARG A 50 -4.72 -1.00 16.25
N LEU A 51 -4.13 0.11 16.71
CA LEU A 51 -2.74 0.45 16.36
C LEU A 51 -1.76 -0.50 17.05
N LYS A 52 -1.98 -0.78 18.34
CA LYS A 52 -1.18 -1.78 19.05
C LYS A 52 -1.33 -3.15 18.42
N TRP A 53 -2.53 -3.55 18.06
CA TRP A 53 -2.79 -4.85 17.46
C TRP A 53 -2.14 -5.00 16.07
N LEU A 54 -2.31 -4.01 15.19
CA LEU A 54 -1.63 -3.97 13.90
C LEU A 54 -0.11 -3.87 14.06
N HIS A 55 0.38 -3.17 15.08
CA HIS A 55 1.80 -3.18 15.43
C HIS A 55 2.28 -4.61 15.72
N ASP A 56 1.57 -5.40 16.52
CA ASP A 56 2.02 -6.76 16.84
C ASP A 56 1.98 -7.72 15.63
N LEU A 57 1.14 -7.44 14.63
CA LEU A 57 0.94 -8.31 13.45
C LEU A 57 1.81 -7.94 12.25
N THR A 58 2.22 -6.69 12.12
CA THR A 58 2.89 -6.18 10.90
C THR A 58 4.39 -5.98 11.11
N THR A 59 5.13 -5.79 10.03
CA THR A 59 6.56 -5.45 10.05
C THR A 59 6.84 -4.01 10.46
N GLN A 60 5.82 -3.16 10.62
CA GLN A 60 5.96 -1.71 10.76
C GLN A 60 5.67 -1.20 12.18
N TYR A 61 6.31 -0.11 12.62
CA TYR A 61 6.01 0.52 13.90
C TYR A 61 4.72 1.36 13.82
N LEU A 62 3.62 0.87 14.38
CA LEU A 62 2.30 1.52 14.27
C LEU A 62 1.72 2.09 15.58
N SER A 63 2.23 1.71 16.75
CA SER A 63 1.65 2.06 18.05
C SER A 63 1.55 3.58 18.31
N GLU A 64 2.41 4.37 17.68
CA GLU A 64 2.42 5.83 17.76
C GLU A 64 2.30 6.47 16.38
N LEU A 65 1.64 5.78 15.42
CA LEU A 65 1.43 6.32 14.08
C LEU A 65 0.63 7.64 14.18
N PRO A 66 1.18 8.77 13.69
CA PRO A 66 0.45 10.03 13.64
C PRO A 66 -0.77 9.97 12.72
N VAL A 67 -1.82 10.69 13.11
CA VAL A 67 -3.04 10.85 12.32
C VAL A 67 -2.70 11.43 10.94
N GLY A 68 -3.23 10.81 9.89
CA GLY A 68 -3.04 11.21 8.50
C GLY A 68 -1.67 10.86 7.91
N GLN A 69 -0.75 10.28 8.70
CA GLN A 69 0.52 9.81 8.16
C GLN A 69 0.33 8.48 7.44
N TRP A 70 0.70 8.48 6.16
CA TRP A 70 0.76 7.26 5.37
C TRP A 70 2.09 6.53 5.59
N ILE A 71 2.01 5.20 5.66
CA ILE A 71 3.18 4.32 5.74
C ILE A 71 2.90 3.00 5.01
N ASP A 72 3.95 2.28 4.64
CA ASP A 72 3.86 0.93 4.10
C ASP A 72 4.18 -0.12 5.18
N ALA A 73 3.53 -1.28 5.06
CA ALA A 73 3.69 -2.39 5.98
C ALA A 73 3.48 -3.73 5.28
N MET A 74 3.98 -4.79 5.91
CA MET A 74 3.79 -6.16 5.47
C MET A 74 3.32 -7.03 6.63
N ILE A 75 2.69 -8.15 6.30
CA ILE A 75 2.46 -9.27 7.23
C ILE A 75 3.20 -10.49 6.69
N LEU A 76 3.89 -11.19 7.58
CA LEU A 76 4.71 -12.35 7.22
C LEU A 76 4.11 -13.65 7.77
N ASP A 77 4.49 -14.75 7.13
CA ASP A 77 4.32 -16.10 7.66
C ASP A 77 5.35 -16.38 8.80
N PRO A 78 5.25 -17.52 9.53
CA PRO A 78 6.19 -17.84 10.60
C PRO A 78 7.63 -18.08 10.11
N ARG A 79 7.82 -18.30 8.81
CA ARG A 79 9.12 -18.49 8.16
C ARG A 79 9.70 -17.16 7.65
N GLY A 80 8.96 -16.06 7.75
CA GLY A 80 9.37 -14.72 7.32
C GLY A 80 9.05 -14.39 5.86
N HIS A 81 8.26 -15.24 5.17
CA HIS A 81 7.82 -14.94 3.82
C HIS A 81 6.71 -13.90 3.83
N VAL A 82 6.66 -13.04 2.81
CA VAL A 82 5.63 -12.01 2.66
C VAL A 82 4.29 -12.65 2.30
N GLU A 83 3.28 -12.52 3.17
CA GLU A 83 1.89 -12.95 2.91
C GLU A 83 1.03 -11.79 2.41
N TYR A 84 1.23 -10.59 2.96
CA TYR A 84 0.49 -9.39 2.60
C TYR A 84 1.42 -8.17 2.54
N GLN A 85 1.14 -7.26 1.61
CA GLN A 85 1.77 -5.95 1.48
C GLN A 85 0.66 -4.91 1.31
N PHE A 86 0.76 -3.79 2.00
CA PHE A 86 -0.22 -2.70 1.90
C PHE A 86 0.36 -1.37 2.36
N ASN A 87 -0.23 -0.30 1.84
CA ASN A 87 -0.08 1.03 2.44
C ASN A 87 -1.19 1.23 3.46
N LEU A 88 -0.97 2.05 4.49
CA LEU A 88 -1.99 2.36 5.47
C LEU A 88 -1.91 3.79 5.97
N VAL A 89 -3.04 4.28 6.47
CA VAL A 89 -3.19 5.56 7.17
C VAL A 89 -4.16 5.41 8.32
N ASP A 90 -3.96 6.16 9.40
CA ASP A 90 -4.87 6.20 10.55
C ASP A 90 -5.49 7.59 10.71
N ASP A 91 -6.79 7.65 10.99
CA ASP A 91 -7.52 8.91 11.19
C ASP A 91 -7.73 9.29 12.68
N GLY A 92 -7.19 8.49 13.60
CA GLY A 92 -7.42 8.60 15.05
C GLY A 92 -8.49 7.65 15.58
N GLU A 93 -9.35 7.09 14.73
CA GLU A 93 -10.42 6.15 15.08
C GLU A 93 -10.34 4.83 14.31
N THR A 94 -9.95 4.90 13.04
CA THR A 94 -9.85 3.79 12.09
C THR A 94 -8.51 3.84 11.37
N THR A 95 -7.88 2.67 11.22
CA THR A 95 -6.76 2.45 10.33
C THR A 95 -7.27 1.86 9.02
N TRP A 96 -6.89 2.46 7.89
CA TRP A 96 -7.31 2.07 6.55
C TRP A 96 -6.13 1.42 5.83
N LEU A 97 -6.26 0.14 5.47
CA LEU A 97 -5.25 -0.65 4.78
C LEU A 97 -5.62 -0.70 3.29
N VAL A 98 -4.74 -0.21 2.42
CA VAL A 98 -4.92 -0.13 0.98
C VAL A 98 -4.09 -1.21 0.32
N LEU A 99 -4.77 -2.08 -0.43
CA LEU A 99 -4.22 -3.32 -0.96
C LEU A 99 -4.34 -3.36 -2.48
N ASP A 100 -3.43 -4.11 -3.09
CA ASP A 100 -3.64 -4.60 -4.45
C ASP A 100 -4.92 -5.46 -4.52
N PRO A 101 -5.63 -5.47 -5.66
CA PRO A 101 -6.86 -6.25 -5.80
C PRO A 101 -6.67 -7.76 -5.59
N GLY A 102 -7.64 -8.41 -4.95
CA GLY A 102 -7.67 -9.85 -4.69
C GLY A 102 -7.14 -10.28 -3.32
N TYR A 103 -6.71 -9.36 -2.46
CA TYR A 103 -6.13 -9.69 -1.15
C TYR A 103 -7.07 -9.42 0.04
N SER A 104 -8.05 -8.53 -0.09
CA SER A 104 -8.88 -8.06 1.03
C SER A 104 -9.60 -9.18 1.77
N ALA A 105 -10.27 -10.08 1.05
CA ALA A 105 -11.06 -11.16 1.64
C ALA A 105 -10.20 -12.10 2.49
N THR A 106 -9.03 -12.48 1.98
CA THR A 106 -8.12 -13.39 2.70
C THR A 106 -7.43 -12.67 3.86
N LEU A 107 -7.09 -11.39 3.71
CA LEU A 107 -6.56 -10.58 4.80
C LEU A 107 -7.58 -10.41 5.93
N ILE A 108 -8.86 -10.13 5.61
CA ILE A 108 -9.92 -10.03 6.61
C ILE A 108 -10.08 -11.36 7.36
N GLU A 109 -10.06 -12.49 6.65
CA GLU A 109 -10.12 -13.81 7.28
C GLU A 109 -8.94 -14.03 8.24
N TYR A 110 -7.72 -13.70 7.80
CA TYR A 110 -6.52 -13.78 8.61
C TYR A 110 -6.63 -12.90 9.87
N LEU A 111 -6.91 -11.61 9.70
CA LEU A 111 -7.03 -10.63 10.78
C LEU A 111 -8.13 -11.03 11.77
N THR A 112 -9.27 -11.53 11.29
CA THR A 112 -10.35 -12.02 12.15
C THR A 112 -9.91 -13.18 13.04
N LYS A 113 -9.10 -14.11 12.52
CA LYS A 113 -8.52 -15.21 13.32
C LYS A 113 -7.53 -14.70 14.38
N MET A 114 -6.86 -13.57 14.15
CA MET A 114 -5.85 -12.99 15.06
C MET A 114 -6.42 -12.07 16.13
N LYS A 115 -7.72 -11.73 16.10
CA LYS A 115 -8.39 -10.71 16.94
C LYS A 115 -8.64 -11.13 18.41
N PHE A 116 -8.15 -12.28 18.88
CA PHE A 116 -8.59 -12.88 20.16
C PHE A 116 -8.58 -11.89 21.36
N MET A 117 -9.77 -11.62 21.92
CA MET A 117 -10.05 -10.73 23.06
C MET A 117 -9.75 -9.23 22.87
N LEU A 118 -9.42 -8.76 21.66
CA LEU A 118 -9.12 -7.35 21.38
C LEU A 118 -10.33 -6.58 20.88
N ARG A 119 -10.44 -5.30 21.27
CA ARG A 119 -11.52 -4.38 20.86
C ARG A 119 -11.16 -3.71 19.54
N VAL A 120 -11.12 -4.53 18.51
CA VAL A 120 -10.89 -4.12 17.12
C VAL A 120 -12.04 -4.61 16.25
N ASP A 121 -12.38 -3.94 15.17
CA ASP A 121 -13.33 -4.44 14.16
C ASP A 121 -12.68 -4.37 12.79
N VAL A 122 -12.90 -5.39 11.95
CA VAL A 122 -12.25 -5.51 10.64
C VAL A 122 -13.31 -5.76 9.59
N ARG A 123 -13.31 -4.95 8.54
CA ARG A 123 -14.29 -5.06 7.45
C ARG A 123 -13.72 -4.57 6.14
N ASP A 124 -14.34 -5.04 5.05
CA ASP A 124 -14.12 -4.46 3.73
C ASP A 124 -14.75 -3.06 3.69
N ALA A 125 -13.99 -2.07 3.21
CA ALA A 125 -14.42 -0.70 3.02
C ALA A 125 -14.23 -0.22 1.57
N SER A 126 -13.96 -1.14 0.64
CA SER A 126 -13.71 -0.83 -0.77
C SER A 126 -14.92 -0.18 -1.44
N GLN A 127 -16.14 -0.33 -0.90
CA GLN A 127 -17.37 0.33 -1.39
C GLN A 127 -17.68 1.66 -0.66
N GLU A 128 -16.94 2.02 0.37
CA GLU A 128 -17.16 3.24 1.15
C GLU A 128 -16.10 4.29 0.83
N TYR A 129 -14.87 3.86 0.61
CA TYR A 129 -13.73 4.72 0.32
C TYR A 129 -13.06 4.33 -0.99
N SER A 130 -12.30 5.27 -1.51
CA SER A 130 -11.39 5.11 -2.63
C SER A 130 -10.07 5.80 -2.32
N VAL A 131 -9.01 5.41 -3.03
CA VAL A 131 -7.71 6.08 -2.95
C VAL A 131 -7.46 6.82 -4.26
N LEU A 132 -6.93 8.03 -4.14
CA LEU A 132 -6.32 8.76 -5.24
C LEU A 132 -4.84 8.95 -4.94
N ARG A 133 -4.00 8.91 -5.98
CA ARG A 133 -2.68 9.53 -5.90
C ARG A 133 -2.90 11.04 -6.12
N ALA A 134 -2.77 11.84 -5.07
CA ALA A 134 -2.95 13.30 -5.12
C ALA A 134 -1.79 14.02 -5.83
N PRO A 135 -1.97 15.26 -6.33
CA PRO A 135 -0.86 16.09 -6.78
C PRO A 135 0.20 16.31 -5.70
N GLY A 136 1.47 16.41 -6.09
CA GLY A 136 2.62 16.58 -5.20
C GLY A 136 3.82 15.74 -5.61
N ALA A 137 4.99 16.01 -5.03
CA ALA A 137 6.18 15.19 -5.24
C ALA A 137 5.96 13.78 -4.65
N ALA A 138 6.44 12.75 -5.35
CA ALA A 138 6.33 11.38 -4.84
C ALA A 138 7.08 11.21 -3.51
N ASP A 139 6.42 10.62 -2.53
CA ASP A 139 7.04 10.23 -1.26
C ASP A 139 7.65 8.81 -1.35
N SER A 140 8.24 8.34 -0.25
CA SER A 140 8.92 7.04 -0.18
C SER A 140 8.00 5.84 -0.43
N ILE A 141 6.68 6.00 -0.30
CA ILE A 141 5.70 4.92 -0.50
C ILE A 141 4.85 5.11 -1.76
N GLY A 142 5.13 6.14 -2.57
CA GLY A 142 4.51 6.40 -3.88
C GLY A 142 3.33 7.35 -3.89
N GLY A 143 3.09 8.03 -2.78
CA GLY A 143 2.06 9.06 -2.65
C GLY A 143 2.43 10.40 -3.30
N PRO A 144 1.92 11.52 -2.78
CA PRO A 144 0.98 11.59 -1.68
C PRO A 144 -0.35 10.89 -2.02
N TYR A 145 -0.92 10.18 -1.05
CA TYR A 145 -2.20 9.51 -1.20
C TYR A 145 -3.31 10.29 -0.52
N ALA A 146 -4.49 10.28 -1.12
CA ALA A 146 -5.72 10.78 -0.54
C ALA A 146 -6.71 9.63 -0.40
N LEU A 147 -7.15 9.36 0.84
CA LEU A 147 -8.28 8.50 1.12
C LEU A 147 -9.54 9.36 1.02
N VAL A 148 -10.47 8.98 0.13
CA VAL A 148 -11.63 9.81 -0.23
C VAL A 148 -12.90 8.97 -0.05
N PRO A 149 -13.91 9.44 0.71
CA PRO A 149 -15.22 8.82 0.70
C PRO A 149 -15.75 8.73 -0.73
N ARG A 150 -16.32 7.58 -1.13
CA ARG A 150 -16.83 7.42 -2.50
C ARG A 150 -17.89 8.44 -2.89
N ALA A 151 -18.63 8.96 -1.91
CA ALA A 151 -19.62 10.02 -2.12
C ALA A 151 -19.00 11.36 -2.59
N GLU A 152 -17.73 11.62 -2.25
CA GLU A 152 -17.00 12.85 -2.54
C GLU A 152 -15.99 12.66 -3.69
N LEU A 153 -15.87 11.44 -4.22
CA LEU A 153 -14.83 11.06 -5.17
C LEU A 153 -14.86 11.90 -6.45
N GLU A 154 -16.03 12.09 -7.04
CA GLU A 154 -16.17 12.85 -8.29
C GLU A 154 -15.90 14.35 -8.10
N GLU A 155 -16.23 14.90 -6.92
CA GLU A 155 -15.89 16.28 -6.57
C GLU A 155 -14.38 16.45 -6.41
N MET A 156 -13.72 15.53 -5.69
CA MET A 156 -12.26 15.56 -5.53
C MET A 156 -11.52 15.42 -6.86
N LYS A 157 -11.98 14.52 -7.75
CA LYS A 157 -11.42 14.38 -9.11
C LYS A 157 -11.59 15.67 -9.91
N ALA A 158 -12.76 16.31 -9.85
CA ALA A 158 -13.00 17.59 -10.51
C ALA A 158 -12.07 18.68 -9.99
N LEU A 159 -11.85 18.73 -8.67
CA LEU A 159 -10.92 19.67 -8.03
C LEU A 159 -9.48 19.45 -8.51
N PHE A 160 -8.97 18.22 -8.51
CA PHE A 160 -7.61 17.94 -8.98
C PHE A 160 -7.43 18.29 -10.46
N ASN A 161 -8.44 18.06 -11.31
CA ASN A 161 -8.40 18.44 -12.72
C ASN A 161 -8.28 19.96 -12.97
N THR A 162 -8.53 20.81 -11.97
CA THR A 162 -8.34 22.26 -12.11
C THR A 162 -6.87 22.69 -12.08
N THR A 163 -5.99 21.89 -11.46
CA THR A 163 -4.59 22.27 -11.18
C THR A 163 -3.57 21.21 -11.57
N ALA A 164 -4.01 19.98 -11.85
CA ALA A 164 -3.14 18.85 -12.14
C ALA A 164 -3.67 18.00 -13.30
N THR A 165 -2.76 17.29 -13.95
CA THR A 165 -3.06 16.37 -15.06
C THR A 165 -3.41 15.00 -14.50
N GLN A 166 -4.54 14.43 -14.89
CA GLN A 166 -4.82 13.02 -14.59
C GLN A 166 -3.89 12.12 -15.39
N VAL A 167 -3.28 11.14 -14.72
CA VAL A 167 -2.37 10.14 -15.31
C VAL A 167 -2.91 8.74 -15.06
N GLY A 168 -2.52 7.79 -15.92
CA GLY A 168 -2.82 6.38 -15.72
C GLY A 168 -1.79 5.63 -14.86
N THR A 169 -2.10 4.38 -14.56
CA THR A 169 -1.25 3.47 -13.77
C THR A 169 0.09 3.20 -14.41
N TRP A 170 0.25 3.37 -15.73
CA TRP A 170 1.54 3.18 -16.38
C TRP A 170 2.60 4.17 -15.90
N ALA A 171 2.23 5.44 -15.72
CA ALA A 171 3.13 6.45 -15.17
C ALA A 171 3.48 6.15 -13.69
N LEU A 172 2.50 5.66 -12.92
CA LEU A 172 2.73 5.25 -11.53
C LEU A 172 3.70 4.06 -11.44
N ASP A 173 3.50 3.04 -12.28
CA ASP A 173 4.32 1.83 -12.31
C ASP A 173 5.76 2.15 -12.74
N ALA A 174 5.94 3.05 -13.71
CA ALA A 174 7.27 3.51 -14.13
C ALA A 174 8.04 4.17 -12.97
N ILE A 175 7.41 5.06 -12.19
CA ILE A 175 8.04 5.65 -11.01
C ILE A 175 8.30 4.61 -9.92
N ARG A 176 7.36 3.69 -9.69
CA ARG A 176 7.53 2.60 -8.72
C ARG A 176 8.76 1.75 -9.05
N VAL A 177 8.88 1.31 -10.29
CA VAL A 177 10.02 0.50 -10.78
C VAL A 177 11.32 1.30 -10.68
N ALA A 178 11.33 2.55 -11.12
CA ALA A 178 12.52 3.42 -11.02
C ALA A 178 12.97 3.64 -9.57
N ALA A 179 12.04 3.65 -8.61
CA ALA A 179 12.31 3.76 -7.19
C ALA A 179 12.65 2.41 -6.52
N GLY A 180 12.65 1.30 -7.25
CA GLY A 180 12.90 -0.04 -6.71
C GLY A 180 11.85 -0.50 -5.70
N ARG A 181 10.61 0.01 -5.78
CA ARG A 181 9.53 -0.35 -4.85
C ARG A 181 8.84 -1.64 -5.29
N PRO A 182 8.92 -2.73 -4.52
CA PRO A 182 8.35 -4.02 -4.90
C PRO A 182 6.82 -3.99 -4.84
N ARG A 183 6.19 -4.78 -5.70
CA ARG A 183 4.76 -5.06 -5.71
C ARG A 183 4.50 -6.55 -5.51
N ILE A 184 3.69 -6.89 -4.52
CA ILE A 184 3.35 -8.29 -4.20
C ILE A 184 2.70 -9.01 -5.39
N GLY A 185 3.13 -10.24 -5.64
CA GLY A 185 2.63 -11.07 -6.74
C GLY A 185 3.22 -10.74 -8.12
N PHE A 186 3.92 -9.61 -8.27
CA PHE A 186 4.68 -9.26 -9.47
C PHE A 186 6.19 -9.39 -9.24
N ASP A 187 6.69 -8.73 -8.20
CA ASP A 187 8.12 -8.71 -7.82
C ASP A 187 8.44 -9.73 -6.72
N THR A 188 7.41 -10.43 -6.22
CA THR A 188 7.52 -11.41 -5.13
C THR A 188 6.96 -12.76 -5.53
N ASP A 189 7.49 -13.81 -4.92
CA ASP A 189 6.92 -15.16 -4.95
C ASP A 189 6.56 -15.61 -3.52
N ALA A 190 6.01 -16.82 -3.41
CA ALA A 190 5.59 -17.40 -2.13
C ALA A 190 6.72 -17.65 -1.11
N LYS A 191 7.98 -17.40 -1.49
CA LYS A 191 9.17 -17.54 -0.65
C LYS A 191 9.94 -16.22 -0.48
N SER A 192 9.47 -15.13 -1.05
CA SER A 192 10.11 -13.83 -0.92
C SER A 192 10.10 -13.38 0.53
N ILE A 193 11.27 -12.93 1.02
CA ILE A 193 11.43 -12.34 2.35
C ILE A 193 11.80 -10.86 2.22
N PRO A 194 11.50 -10.00 3.22
CA PRO A 194 11.79 -8.57 3.14
C PRO A 194 13.25 -8.21 2.82
N ASN A 195 14.21 -9.01 3.28
CA ASN A 195 15.64 -8.81 3.03
C ASN A 195 16.03 -8.91 1.54
N GLU A 196 15.19 -9.54 0.70
CA GLU A 196 15.41 -9.63 -0.75
C GLU A 196 14.90 -8.39 -1.49
N LEU A 197 13.99 -7.61 -0.89
CA LEU A 197 13.13 -6.66 -1.59
C LEU A 197 13.54 -5.18 -1.42
N GLY A 198 14.63 -4.91 -0.70
CA GLY A 198 15.09 -3.53 -0.48
C GLY A 198 14.21 -2.69 0.47
N VAL A 199 13.32 -3.33 1.24
CA VAL A 199 12.31 -2.65 2.09
C VAL A 199 12.70 -2.49 3.56
N LEU A 200 13.92 -2.88 3.93
CA LEU A 200 14.41 -2.75 5.31
C LEU A 200 14.63 -1.26 5.65
N ASN A 201 14.22 -0.86 6.86
CA ASN A 201 14.17 0.54 7.30
C ASN A 201 13.14 1.43 6.55
N GLY A 202 12.34 0.85 5.66
CA GLY A 202 11.10 1.42 5.11
C GLY A 202 9.91 0.65 5.68
N ALA A 203 9.32 -0.24 4.86
CA ALA A 203 8.21 -1.13 5.24
C ALA A 203 8.49 -2.06 6.44
N VAL A 204 9.78 -2.31 6.74
CA VAL A 204 10.21 -3.11 7.89
C VAL A 204 10.98 -2.26 8.88
N HIS A 205 10.38 -2.05 10.05
CA HIS A 205 11.00 -1.34 11.14
C HIS A 205 11.98 -2.25 11.88
N MET A 206 13.27 -1.94 11.86
CA MET A 206 14.30 -2.83 12.41
C MET A 206 14.40 -2.80 13.94
N ASN A 207 13.86 -1.75 14.58
CA ASN A 207 13.99 -1.49 16.02
C ASN A 207 12.66 -1.61 16.79
N LYS A 208 11.63 -2.24 16.20
CA LYS A 208 10.33 -2.42 16.88
C LYS A 208 10.33 -3.73 17.67
N GLY A 209 9.26 -3.93 18.44
CA GLY A 209 9.02 -5.18 19.16
C GLY A 209 8.80 -6.39 18.25
N CYS A 210 8.35 -7.49 18.85
CA CYS A 210 8.14 -8.76 18.15
C CYS A 210 7.00 -8.66 17.13
N TYR A 211 7.21 -9.25 15.95
CA TYR A 211 6.16 -9.52 14.96
C TYR A 211 6.40 -10.90 14.33
N ARG A 212 5.34 -11.48 13.75
CA ARG A 212 5.42 -12.82 13.12
C ARG A 212 6.47 -12.83 12.01
N GLY A 213 7.34 -13.85 12.00
CA GLY A 213 8.39 -14.00 10.98
C GLY A 213 9.64 -13.12 11.19
N GLN A 214 9.70 -12.31 12.25
CA GLN A 214 10.85 -11.44 12.53
C GLN A 214 12.17 -12.19 12.69
N GLU A 215 12.18 -13.40 13.26
CA GLU A 215 13.41 -14.16 13.49
C GLU A 215 14.20 -14.37 12.20
N THR A 216 13.53 -14.73 11.10
CA THR A 216 14.17 -14.87 9.79
C THR A 216 14.75 -13.53 9.32
N VAL A 217 13.96 -12.45 9.40
CA VAL A 217 14.37 -11.11 8.96
C VAL A 217 15.61 -10.64 9.73
N ALA A 218 15.57 -10.76 11.05
CA ALA A 218 16.65 -10.35 11.94
C ALA A 218 17.91 -11.21 11.76
N LYS A 219 17.75 -12.53 11.57
CA LYS A 219 18.88 -13.44 11.33
C LYS A 219 19.59 -13.11 10.03
N VAL A 220 18.85 -12.92 8.94
CA VAL A 220 19.43 -12.58 7.64
C VAL A 220 20.07 -11.19 7.69
N PHE A 221 19.47 -10.23 8.38
CA PHE A 221 20.03 -8.88 8.53
C PHE A 221 21.35 -8.86 9.30
N ASN A 222 21.45 -9.57 10.43
CA ASN A 222 22.60 -9.49 11.32
C ASN A 222 23.74 -10.46 10.98
N LEU A 223 23.41 -11.65 10.47
CA LEU A 223 24.34 -12.79 10.41
C LEU A 223 24.44 -13.42 9.01
N GLY A 224 23.61 -12.99 8.07
CA GLY A 224 23.41 -13.67 6.80
C GLY A 224 23.56 -12.76 5.58
N ASN A 225 23.32 -13.37 4.43
CA ASN A 225 23.05 -12.66 3.19
C ASN A 225 21.70 -13.16 2.66
N PRO A 226 20.85 -12.28 2.10
CA PRO A 226 19.64 -12.73 1.44
C PRO A 226 20.03 -13.62 0.25
N PRO A 227 19.30 -14.72 -0.02
CA PRO A 227 19.68 -15.67 -1.07
C PRO A 227 19.47 -15.09 -2.47
N ARG A 228 18.63 -14.06 -2.59
CA ARG A 228 18.37 -13.28 -3.80
C ARG A 228 18.26 -11.79 -3.45
N ARG A 229 18.29 -10.92 -4.47
CA ARG A 229 18.00 -9.50 -4.33
C ARG A 229 17.21 -9.02 -5.53
N LEU A 230 16.21 -8.18 -5.29
CA LEU A 230 15.60 -7.33 -6.30
C LEU A 230 16.66 -6.33 -6.77
N VAL A 231 16.83 -6.20 -8.09
CA VAL A 231 17.84 -5.36 -8.74
C VAL A 231 17.22 -4.43 -9.77
#